data_AF-A0A3E2NCE8-F1
#
_entry.id   AF-A0A3E2NCE8-F1
#
_cell.length_a   1.000
_cell.length_b   1.000
_cell.length_c   1.000
_cell.angle_alpha   90.00
_cell.angle_beta   90.00
_cell.angle_gamma   90.00
#
_symmetry.space_group_name_H-M   'P 1'
#
loop_
_entity.id
_entity.type
_entity.pdbx_description
1 polymer ?
#
loop_
_entity_poly.entity_id
_entity_poly.type
_entity_poly.pdbx_seq_one_letter_code
_entity_poly.pdbx_strand_id
1 'polypeptide(L)'
;MDNDENQIGGYSISEIREYLEKNQEEYLNRFRQIDRKKKFNGAAAFFGPLWFAYRMMWIEGFLLWLISSVITLFASFIIYILILANIIYTKESAGLLLFLLWIVEFLIIGKMADSIYWWKIKKRIDATHWEDGKKRSIIQKLANAVECKGASLWSAIVFSFLLRFGDVVVGAIGIAMATVMAQI
;
A
#
# COMPACT_ATOMS: atom_id res chain seq x y z
N MET A 1 28.39 10.50 -24.51
CA MET A 1 28.22 9.63 -23.32
C MET A 1 27.43 10.41 -22.27
N ASP A 2 26.15 10.68 -22.52
CA ASP A 2 25.37 11.64 -21.71
C ASP A 2 23.88 11.26 -21.53
N ASN A 3 23.51 10.02 -21.90
CA ASN A 3 22.10 9.61 -21.95
C ASN A 3 21.58 9.03 -20.61
N ASP A 4 22.48 8.57 -19.73
CA ASP A 4 22.10 7.87 -18.48
C ASP A 4 21.78 8.81 -17.32
N GLU A 5 22.27 10.05 -17.29
CA GLU A 5 21.97 10.98 -16.19
C GLU A 5 20.53 11.52 -16.22
N ASN A 6 19.94 11.56 -17.42
CA ASN A 6 18.61 12.10 -17.68
C ASN A 6 17.50 11.05 -17.70
N GLN A 7 17.82 9.78 -17.42
CA GLN A 7 16.86 8.67 -17.43
C GLN A 7 16.96 7.84 -16.14
N ILE A 8 15.84 7.22 -15.76
CA ILE A 8 15.77 6.25 -14.65
C ILE A 8 14.99 5.04 -15.15
N GLY A 9 15.66 3.88 -15.20
CA GLY A 9 15.04 2.62 -15.63
C GLY A 9 14.46 2.67 -17.05
N GLY A 10 15.06 3.44 -17.95
CA GLY A 10 14.61 3.62 -19.34
C GLY A 10 13.57 4.73 -19.57
N TYR A 11 13.15 5.44 -18.52
CA TYR A 11 12.16 6.53 -18.61
C TYR A 11 12.83 7.89 -18.41
N SER A 12 12.38 8.93 -19.11
CA SER A 12 12.95 10.27 -18.96
C SER A 12 12.61 10.87 -17.59
N ILE A 13 13.56 11.59 -17.00
CA ILE A 13 13.33 12.27 -15.71
C ILE A 13 12.20 13.29 -15.79
N SER A 14 12.05 13.98 -16.93
CA SER A 14 10.95 14.92 -17.16
C SER A 14 9.59 14.25 -17.06
N GLU A 15 9.40 13.09 -17.70
CA GLU A 15 8.13 12.36 -17.64
C GLU A 15 7.86 11.86 -16.22
N ILE A 16 8.89 11.31 -15.54
CA ILE A 16 8.74 10.85 -14.16
C ILE A 16 8.29 11.99 -13.23
N ARG A 17 8.86 13.20 -13.40
CA ARG A 17 8.51 14.38 -12.60
C ARG A 17 7.04 14.77 -12.73
N GLU A 18 6.40 14.55 -13.87
CA GLU A 18 4.97 14.85 -14.03
C GLU A 18 4.06 14.02 -13.10
N TYR A 19 4.53 12.84 -12.69
CA TYR A 19 3.82 11.95 -11.76
C TYR A 19 4.31 12.07 -10.31
N LEU A 20 5.37 12.86 -10.09
CA LEU A 20 5.90 13.20 -8.78
C LEU A 20 5.46 14.62 -8.42
N GLU A 21 4.47 14.80 -7.54
CA GLU A 21 4.07 16.16 -7.15
C GLU A 21 5.01 16.75 -6.10
N LYS A 22 5.25 16.02 -5.00
CA LYS A 22 6.10 16.47 -3.89
C LYS A 22 7.32 15.58 -3.68
N ASN A 23 8.39 16.23 -3.23
CA ASN A 23 9.71 15.65 -2.97
C ASN A 23 10.33 14.99 -4.21
N GLN A 24 10.18 15.62 -5.38
CA GLN A 24 10.62 15.07 -6.67
C GLN A 24 12.06 14.55 -6.61
N GLU A 25 13.02 15.39 -6.19
CA GLU A 25 14.44 15.01 -6.13
C GLU A 25 14.70 13.83 -5.19
N GLU A 26 13.97 13.77 -4.07
CA GLU A 26 14.08 12.66 -3.12
C GLU A 26 13.65 11.34 -3.78
N TYR A 27 12.51 11.33 -4.47
CA TYR A 27 11.99 10.13 -5.12
C TYR A 27 12.80 9.77 -6.36
N LEU A 28 13.27 10.73 -7.15
CA LEU A 28 14.19 10.46 -8.26
C LEU A 28 15.46 9.76 -7.75
N ASN A 29 16.04 10.24 -6.65
CA ASN A 29 17.21 9.60 -6.05
C ASN A 29 16.89 8.19 -5.50
N ARG A 30 15.72 8.01 -4.85
CA ARG A 30 15.26 6.69 -4.40
C ARG A 30 15.08 5.72 -5.57
N PHE A 31 14.50 6.17 -6.69
CA PHE A 31 14.28 5.35 -7.88
C PHE A 31 15.58 4.99 -8.59
N ARG A 32 16.55 5.92 -8.70
CA ARG A 32 17.90 5.60 -9.22
C ARG A 32 18.58 4.47 -8.46
N GLN A 33 18.32 4.37 -7.16
CA GLN A 33 18.96 3.38 -6.29
C GLN A 33 18.09 2.13 -6.07
N ILE A 34 16.91 2.03 -6.67
CA ILE A 34 15.88 1.08 -6.23
C ILE A 34 16.26 -0.38 -6.42
N ASP A 35 17.01 -0.68 -7.48
CA ASP A 35 17.49 -2.02 -7.80
C ASP A 35 18.81 -2.37 -7.09
N ARG A 36 19.55 -1.35 -6.62
CA ARG A 36 20.84 -1.52 -5.93
C ARG A 36 20.67 -1.59 -4.41
N LYS A 37 19.92 -0.64 -3.84
CA LYS A 37 19.74 -0.47 -2.39
C LYS A 37 18.40 0.20 -2.10
N LYS A 38 17.39 -0.63 -1.78
CA LYS A 38 16.09 -0.15 -1.31
C LYS A 38 16.24 0.56 0.03
N LYS A 39 15.92 1.86 0.06
CA LYS A 39 15.85 2.63 1.31
C LYS A 39 14.53 2.32 2.02
N PHE A 40 14.58 2.35 3.36
CA PHE A 40 13.37 2.25 4.15
C PHE A 40 12.53 3.53 4.00
N ASN A 41 11.26 3.37 3.66
CA ASN A 41 10.28 4.44 3.58
C ASN A 41 9.42 4.43 4.86
N GLY A 42 9.88 5.19 5.86
CA GLY A 42 9.19 5.31 7.15
C GLY A 42 7.81 5.96 7.02
N ALA A 43 7.61 6.89 6.10
CA ALA A 43 6.31 7.51 5.89
C ALA A 43 5.28 6.47 5.43
N ALA A 44 5.64 5.61 4.46
CA ALA A 44 4.77 4.52 4.05
C ALA A 44 4.54 3.49 5.16
N ALA A 45 5.58 3.18 5.95
CA ALA A 45 5.48 2.22 7.05
C ALA A 45 4.55 2.68 8.18
N PHE A 46 4.63 3.96 8.58
CA PHE A 46 3.80 4.52 9.65
C PHE A 46 2.39 4.88 9.19
N PHE A 47 2.26 5.49 8.01
CA PHE A 47 0.98 5.99 7.52
C PHE A 47 0.23 4.95 6.68
N GLY A 48 0.89 3.86 6.26
CA GLY A 48 0.28 2.74 5.57
C GLY A 48 -0.60 3.19 4.39
N PRO A 49 -1.86 2.73 4.30
CA PRO A 49 -2.76 3.09 3.22
C PRO A 49 -2.95 4.60 2.98
N LEU A 50 -2.82 5.44 4.02
CA LEU A 50 -2.87 6.89 3.88
C LEU A 50 -1.74 7.41 2.99
N TRP A 51 -0.53 6.88 3.13
CA TRP A 51 0.61 7.25 2.28
C TRP A 51 0.40 6.82 0.82
N PHE A 52 -0.14 5.62 0.62
CA PHE A 52 -0.47 5.11 -0.72
C PHE A 52 -1.53 5.98 -1.40
N ALA A 53 -2.62 6.30 -0.70
CA ALA A 53 -3.68 7.15 -1.23
C ALA A 53 -3.22 8.59 -1.44
N TYR A 54 -2.36 9.11 -0.54
CA TYR A 54 -1.73 10.41 -0.74
C TYR A 54 -1.00 10.45 -2.07
N ARG A 55 -0.29 9.39 -2.46
CA ARG A 55 0.43 9.25 -3.75
C ARG A 55 -0.47 8.82 -4.93
N MET A 56 -1.80 8.87 -4.77
CA MET A 56 -2.78 8.42 -5.75
C MET A 56 -2.66 6.94 -6.14
N MET A 57 -2.19 6.10 -5.21
CA MET A 57 -2.07 4.64 -5.37
C MET A 57 -3.19 3.93 -4.62
N TRP A 58 -4.42 4.29 -4.96
CA TRP A 58 -5.65 3.87 -4.30
C TRP A 58 -5.84 2.35 -4.30
N ILE A 59 -5.64 1.73 -5.47
CA ILE A 59 -5.81 0.29 -5.66
C ILE A 59 -4.74 -0.45 -4.87
N GLU A 60 -3.50 0.00 -4.96
CA GLU A 60 -2.38 -0.61 -4.25
C GLU A 60 -2.54 -0.47 -2.73
N GLY A 61 -2.97 0.70 -2.26
CA GLY A 61 -3.28 0.94 -0.85
C GLY A 61 -4.45 0.08 -0.35
N PHE A 62 -5.50 -0.08 -1.15
CA PHE A 62 -6.65 -0.94 -0.83
C PHE A 62 -6.23 -2.41 -0.76
N LEU A 63 -5.44 -2.89 -1.72
CA LEU A 63 -4.96 -4.26 -1.75
C LEU A 63 -4.06 -4.57 -0.55
N LEU A 64 -3.16 -3.65 -0.18
CA LEU A 64 -2.33 -3.81 1.01
C LEU A 64 -3.17 -3.84 2.30
N TRP A 65 -4.17 -2.96 2.41
CA TRP A 65 -5.13 -2.99 3.51
C TRP A 65 -5.87 -4.33 3.56
N LEU A 66 -6.41 -4.80 2.43
CA LEU A 66 -7.15 -6.05 2.36
C LEU A 66 -6.28 -7.25 2.77
N ILE A 67 -5.05 -7.32 2.29
CA ILE A 67 -4.09 -8.38 2.65
C ILE A 67 -3.78 -8.34 4.14
N SER A 68 -3.46 -7.16 4.69
CA SER A 68 -3.19 -6.99 6.13
C SER A 68 -4.40 -7.37 6.99
N SER A 69 -5.62 -6.99 6.58
CA SER A 69 -6.86 -7.37 7.25
C SER A 69 -7.07 -8.89 7.28
N VAL A 70 -6.82 -9.58 6.16
CA VAL A 70 -6.92 -11.05 6.08
C VAL A 70 -5.86 -11.73 6.95
N ILE A 71 -4.62 -11.26 6.91
CA ILE A 71 -3.52 -11.79 7.73
C ILE A 71 -3.85 -11.60 9.22
N THR A 72 -4.32 -10.42 9.61
CA THR A 72 -4.69 -10.10 10.99
C THR A 72 -5.87 -10.95 11.47
N LEU A 73 -6.90 -11.14 10.63
CA LEU A 73 -8.04 -11.99 10.96
C LEU A 73 -7.60 -13.45 11.17
N PHE A 74 -6.75 -13.97 10.28
CA PHE A 74 -6.22 -15.32 10.38
C PHE A 74 -5.32 -15.51 11.60
N ALA A 75 -4.43 -14.56 11.87
CA ALA A 75 -3.60 -14.55 13.08
C ALA A 75 -4.44 -14.51 14.36
N SER A 76 -5.49 -13.68 14.37
CA SER A 76 -6.43 -13.60 15.50
C SER A 76 -7.16 -14.92 15.73
N PHE A 77 -7.57 -15.59 14.65
CA PHE A 77 -8.18 -16.91 14.71
C PHE A 77 -7.21 -17.96 15.29
N ILE A 78 -5.95 -18.00 14.83
CA ILE A 78 -4.94 -18.90 15.39
C ILE A 78 -4.73 -18.63 16.88
N ILE A 79 -4.56 -17.36 17.27
CA ILE A 79 -4.40 -16.98 18.68
C ILE A 79 -5.59 -17.44 19.50
N TYR A 80 -6.82 -17.30 18.99
CA TYR A 80 -8.02 -17.78 19.65
C TYR A 80 -7.99 -19.30 19.87
N ILE A 81 -7.60 -20.09 18.86
CA ILE A 81 -7.45 -21.55 19.00
C ILE A 81 -6.36 -21.91 20.02
N LEU A 82 -5.24 -21.19 20.05
CA LEU A 82 -4.16 -21.41 21.02
C LEU A 82 -4.59 -21.07 22.46
N ILE A 83 -5.50 -20.11 22.64
CA ILE A 83 -6.13 -19.81 23.93
C ILE A 83 -7.03 -20.99 24.36
N LEU A 84 -7.90 -21.48 23.47
CA LEU A 84 -8.77 -22.63 23.76
C LEU A 84 -7.97 -23.90 24.07
N ALA A 85 -6.83 -24.10 23.40
CA ALA A 85 -5.92 -25.21 23.63
C ALA A 85 -5.09 -25.07 24.92
N ASN A 86 -5.29 -24.00 25.71
CA ASN A 86 -4.49 -23.70 26.90
C ASN A 86 -2.99 -23.67 26.58
N ILE A 87 -2.58 -23.07 25.45
CA ILE A 87 -1.17 -22.82 25.12
C ILE A 87 -0.82 -21.35 25.45
N ILE A 88 -1.77 -20.45 25.22
CA ILE A 88 -1.66 -19.01 25.48
C ILE A 88 -2.67 -18.66 26.57
N TYR A 89 -2.20 -18.10 27.68
CA TYR A 89 -3.02 -17.91 28.87
C TYR A 89 -3.38 -16.46 29.17
N THR A 90 -2.64 -15.48 28.59
CA THR A 90 -2.80 -14.07 28.95
C THR A 90 -3.12 -13.20 27.74
N LYS A 91 -3.98 -12.20 27.94
CA LYS A 91 -4.24 -11.15 26.94
C LYS A 91 -2.96 -10.44 26.50
N GLU A 92 -1.98 -10.34 27.39
CA GLU A 92 -0.67 -9.75 27.14
C GLU A 92 0.12 -10.55 26.08
N SER A 93 0.15 -11.88 26.20
CA SER A 93 0.83 -12.74 25.23
C SER A 93 0.17 -12.72 23.84
N ALA A 94 -1.16 -12.68 23.78
CA ALA A 94 -1.90 -12.46 22.53
C ALA A 94 -1.58 -11.08 21.91
N GLY A 95 -1.57 -10.02 22.73
CA GLY A 95 -1.22 -8.66 22.30
C GLY A 95 0.22 -8.56 21.77
N LEU A 96 1.17 -9.23 22.42
CA LEU A 96 2.56 -9.27 21.99
C LEU A 96 2.71 -9.91 20.61
N LEU A 97 2.02 -11.02 20.33
CA LEU A 97 2.06 -11.68 19.02
C LEU A 97 1.51 -10.79 17.90
N LEU A 98 0.38 -10.12 18.15
CA LEU A 98 -0.19 -9.16 17.20
C LEU A 98 0.73 -7.95 16.99
N PHE A 99 1.39 -7.47 18.04
CA PHE A 99 2.37 -6.38 17.93
C PHE A 99 3.60 -6.79 17.11
N LEU A 100 4.11 -8.01 17.30
CA LEU A 100 5.20 -8.55 16.48
C LEU A 100 4.79 -8.68 15.01
N LEU A 101 3.57 -9.13 14.74
CA LEU A 101 3.01 -9.17 13.38
C LEU A 101 2.96 -7.76 12.77
N TRP A 102 2.50 -6.77 13.51
CA TRP A 102 2.49 -5.37 13.08
C TRP A 102 3.91 -4.84 12.77
N ILE A 103 4.93 -5.20 13.56
CA ILE A 103 6.32 -4.86 13.28
C ILE A 103 6.78 -5.49 11.95
N VAL A 104 6.42 -6.74 11.69
CA VAL A 104 6.76 -7.42 10.43
C VAL A 104 6.12 -6.69 9.24
N GLU A 105 4.84 -6.35 9.33
CA GLU A 105 4.14 -5.57 8.31
C GLU A 105 4.78 -4.20 8.10
N PHE A 106 5.11 -3.49 9.17
CA PHE A 106 5.80 -2.20 9.14
C PHE A 106 7.13 -2.29 8.37
N LEU A 107 7.94 -3.32 8.63
CA LEU A 107 9.22 -3.55 7.96
C LEU A 107 9.05 -3.87 6.47
N ILE A 108 8.07 -4.72 6.13
CA ILE A 108 7.76 -5.12 4.75
C ILE A 108 7.29 -3.91 3.95
N ILE A 109 6.27 -3.19 4.43
CA ILE A 109 5.70 -2.02 3.77
C ILE A 109 6.77 -0.96 3.58
N GLY A 110 7.54 -0.64 4.62
CA GLY A 110 8.58 0.38 4.53
C GLY A 110 9.69 0.04 3.52
N LYS A 111 10.02 -1.24 3.32
CA LYS A 111 10.99 -1.65 2.28
C LYS A 111 10.39 -1.70 0.87
N MET A 112 9.11 -2.05 0.73
CA MET A 112 8.46 -2.29 -0.57
C MET A 112 7.79 -1.06 -1.15
N ALA A 113 7.40 -0.08 -0.34
CA ALA A 113 6.58 1.06 -0.77
C ALA A 113 7.16 1.82 -1.97
N ASP A 114 8.46 2.13 -1.95
CA ASP A 114 9.11 2.83 -3.07
C ASP A 114 9.12 1.98 -4.34
N SER A 115 9.24 0.65 -4.23
CA SER A 115 9.18 -0.26 -5.38
C SER A 115 7.79 -0.31 -5.99
N ILE A 116 6.75 -0.35 -5.16
CA ILE A 116 5.36 -0.29 -5.61
C ILE A 116 5.08 1.05 -6.29
N TYR A 117 5.57 2.15 -5.71
CA TYR A 117 5.40 3.47 -6.28
C TYR A 117 6.12 3.61 -7.63
N TRP A 118 7.36 3.13 -7.71
CA TRP A 118 8.10 3.13 -8.97
C TRP A 118 7.42 2.30 -10.05
N TRP A 119 6.96 1.09 -9.71
CA TRP A 119 6.19 0.25 -10.63
C TRP A 119 4.93 0.96 -11.15
N LYS A 120 4.21 1.64 -10.26
CA LYS A 120 3.00 2.40 -10.62
C LYS A 120 3.31 3.55 -11.58
N ILE A 121 4.37 4.32 -11.34
CA ILE A 121 4.77 5.42 -12.21
C ILE A 121 5.12 4.90 -13.61
N LYS A 122 5.94 3.85 -13.72
CA LYS A 122 6.29 3.24 -15.01
C LYS A 122 5.04 2.85 -15.81
N LYS A 123 4.10 2.17 -15.14
CA LYS A 123 2.83 1.75 -15.76
C LYS A 123 2.00 2.95 -16.28
N ARG A 124 2.06 4.11 -15.62
CA ARG A 124 1.37 5.33 -16.08
C ARG A 124 2.04 5.95 -17.30
N ILE A 125 3.37 5.96 -17.33
CA ILE A 125 4.12 6.46 -18.49
C ILE A 125 3.85 5.55 -19.69
N ASP A 126 3.98 4.22 -19.52
CA ASP A 126 3.70 3.23 -20.57
C ASP A 126 2.28 3.37 -21.14
N ALA A 127 1.29 3.59 -20.27
CA ALA A 127 -0.11 3.77 -20.67
C ALA A 127 -0.32 5.06 -21.49
N THR A 128 0.44 6.11 -21.21
CA THR A 128 0.36 7.38 -21.93
C THR A 128 0.93 7.23 -23.35
N HIS A 129 2.11 6.61 -23.49
CA HIS A 129 2.69 6.33 -24.81
C HIS A 129 1.82 5.39 -25.66
N TRP A 130 1.09 4.46 -25.05
CA TRP A 130 0.16 3.57 -25.75
C TRP A 130 -1.08 4.31 -26.31
N GLU A 131 -1.56 5.34 -25.63
CA GLU A 131 -2.77 6.08 -26.03
C GLU A 131 -2.52 7.04 -27.20
N ASP A 132 -1.32 7.60 -27.33
CA ASP A 132 -0.95 8.49 -28.44
C ASP A 132 -1.01 7.77 -29.81
N GLY A 133 -1.05 6.43 -29.81
CA GLY A 133 -1.15 5.59 -31.02
C GLY A 133 -2.54 5.02 -31.36
N LYS A 134 -3.58 5.14 -30.49
CA LYS A 134 -4.89 4.49 -30.73
C LYS A 134 -6.09 5.19 -30.06
N LYS A 135 -7.29 5.03 -30.64
CA LYS A 135 -8.56 5.63 -30.15
C LYS A 135 -8.91 5.09 -28.73
N ARG A 136 -9.03 6.00 -27.76
CA ARG A 136 -9.18 5.73 -26.31
C ARG A 136 -10.47 4.96 -25.95
N SER A 137 -10.35 3.84 -25.24
CA SER A 137 -11.50 3.09 -24.69
C SER A 137 -12.12 3.80 -23.48
N ILE A 138 -13.39 3.55 -23.18
CA ILE A 138 -14.10 4.15 -22.03
C ILE A 138 -13.44 3.76 -20.69
N ILE A 139 -12.92 2.53 -20.59
CA ILE A 139 -12.21 2.03 -19.41
C ILE A 139 -10.90 2.81 -19.19
N GLN A 140 -10.18 3.12 -20.27
CA GLN A 140 -8.95 3.91 -20.20
C GLN A 140 -9.23 5.37 -19.77
N LYS A 141 -10.33 5.96 -20.27
CA LYS A 141 -10.79 7.30 -19.84
C LYS A 141 -11.14 7.33 -18.35
N LEU A 142 -11.85 6.31 -17.86
CA LEU A 142 -12.20 6.18 -16.44
C LEU A 142 -10.95 5.97 -15.57
N ALA A 143 -10.02 5.12 -16.01
CA ALA A 143 -8.74 4.93 -15.32
C ALA A 143 -7.96 6.24 -15.20
N ASN A 144 -7.84 7.01 -16.29
CA ASN A 144 -7.14 8.29 -16.30
C ASN A 144 -7.88 9.40 -15.54
N ALA A 145 -9.21 9.36 -15.45
CA ALA A 145 -10.00 10.30 -14.64
C ALA A 145 -9.85 10.05 -13.13
N VAL A 146 -9.66 8.78 -12.75
CA VAL A 146 -9.38 8.38 -11.35
C VAL A 146 -7.89 8.55 -11.01
N GLU A 147 -7.00 8.46 -12.00
CA GLU A 147 -5.58 8.78 -11.86
C GLU A 147 -5.33 10.29 -11.96
N CYS A 148 -5.75 11.04 -10.94
CA CYS A 148 -5.21 12.38 -10.75
C CYS A 148 -3.67 12.29 -10.69
N LYS A 149 -2.98 13.07 -11.53
CA LYS A 149 -1.52 13.24 -11.42
C LYS A 149 -1.20 13.80 -10.03
N GLY A 150 -0.14 13.31 -9.41
CA GLY A 150 0.38 13.89 -8.17
C GLY A 150 -0.16 13.30 -6.87
N ALA A 151 -0.37 14.14 -5.86
CA ALA A 151 -0.75 13.75 -4.52
C ALA A 151 -1.92 14.58 -3.96
N SER A 152 -2.82 13.97 -3.19
CA SER A 152 -3.96 14.71 -2.61
C SER A 152 -4.27 14.26 -1.20
N LEU A 153 -4.06 15.20 -0.27
CA LEU A 153 -4.29 14.97 1.16
C LEU A 153 -5.76 14.71 1.47
N TRP A 154 -6.69 15.49 0.91
CA TRP A 154 -8.12 15.32 1.16
C TRP A 154 -8.62 13.96 0.69
N SER A 155 -8.18 13.58 -0.51
CA SER A 155 -8.51 12.30 -1.11
C SER A 155 -7.97 11.14 -0.24
N ALA A 156 -6.75 11.28 0.28
CA ALA A 156 -6.12 10.31 1.16
C ALA A 156 -6.81 10.18 2.52
N ILE A 157 -7.28 11.30 3.09
CA ILE A 157 -8.05 11.33 4.34
C ILE A 157 -9.36 10.57 4.15
N VAL A 158 -10.12 10.88 3.09
CA VAL A 158 -11.38 10.19 2.79
C VAL A 158 -11.15 8.70 2.59
N PHE A 159 -10.13 8.33 1.81
CA PHE A 159 -9.76 6.92 1.63
C PHE A 159 -9.47 6.21 2.94
N SER A 160 -8.62 6.84 3.77
CA SER A 160 -8.19 6.25 5.04
C SER A 160 -9.37 6.11 6.00
N PHE A 161 -10.29 7.07 6.00
CA PHE A 161 -11.53 6.96 6.76
C PHE A 161 -12.36 5.76 6.31
N LEU A 162 -12.53 5.55 5.00
CA LEU A 162 -13.26 4.39 4.46
C LEU A 162 -12.61 3.06 4.85
N LEU A 163 -11.28 2.97 4.79
CA LEU A 163 -10.57 1.76 5.22
C LEU A 163 -10.70 1.50 6.72
N ARG A 164 -10.59 2.55 7.54
CA ARG A 164 -10.80 2.45 9.00
C ARG A 164 -12.22 2.01 9.35
N PHE A 165 -13.22 2.49 8.61
CA PHE A 165 -14.58 1.99 8.75
C PHE A 165 -14.65 0.50 8.37
N GLY A 166 -13.96 0.10 7.31
CA GLY A 166 -13.77 -1.31 6.95
C GLY A 166 -13.18 -2.16 8.08
N ASP A 167 -12.16 -1.67 8.79
CA ASP A 167 -11.58 -2.37 9.95
C ASP A 167 -12.61 -2.67 11.03
N VAL A 168 -13.51 -1.70 11.31
CA VAL A 168 -14.60 -1.88 12.28
C VAL A 168 -15.55 -2.99 11.85
N VAL A 169 -15.90 -3.03 10.56
CA VAL A 169 -16.77 -4.08 10.00
C VAL A 169 -16.09 -5.45 10.08
N VAL A 170 -14.82 -5.55 9.70
CA VAL A 170 -14.04 -6.80 9.78
C VAL A 170 -13.95 -7.28 11.23
N GLY A 171 -13.70 -6.38 12.18
CA GLY A 171 -13.69 -6.69 13.60
C GLY A 171 -15.03 -7.20 14.11
N ALA A 172 -16.15 -6.56 13.71
CA ALA A 172 -17.49 -7.00 14.07
C ALA A 172 -17.81 -8.40 13.52
N ILE A 173 -17.41 -8.71 12.28
CA ILE A 173 -17.54 -10.05 11.69
C ILE A 173 -16.73 -11.07 12.51
N GLY A 174 -15.49 -10.74 12.88
CA GLY A 174 -14.65 -11.61 13.70
C GLY A 174 -15.27 -11.95 15.05
N ILE A 175 -15.86 -10.96 15.73
CA ILE A 175 -16.58 -11.15 17.00
C ILE A 175 -17.81 -12.05 16.81
N ALA A 176 -18.60 -11.80 15.75
CA ALA A 176 -19.78 -12.60 15.47
C ALA A 176 -19.40 -14.07 15.21
N MET A 177 -18.36 -14.33 14.41
CA MET A 177 -17.87 -15.67 14.14
C MET A 177 -17.37 -16.38 15.41
N ALA A 178 -16.60 -15.70 16.26
CA ALA A 178 -16.14 -16.26 17.53
C ALA A 178 -17.32 -16.61 18.46
N THR A 179 -18.38 -15.81 18.46
CA THR A 179 -19.59 -16.04 19.26
C THR A 179 -20.35 -17.28 18.80
N VAL A 180 -20.50 -17.47 17.48
CA VAL A 180 -21.13 -18.67 16.91
C VAL A 180 -20.32 -19.93 17.23
N MET A 181 -18.99 -19.86 17.12
CA MET A 181 -18.12 -21.02 17.43
C MET A 181 -18.14 -21.40 18.91
N ALA A 182 -18.37 -20.46 19.83
CA ALA A 182 -18.46 -20.77 21.26
C ALA A 182 -19.77 -21.48 21.65
N GLN A 183 -20.76 -21.54 20.75
CA GLN A 183 -22.06 -22.17 20.97
C GLN A 183 -22.15 -23.60 20.39
N ILE A 184 -21.10 -24.06 19.70
CA ILE A 184 -20.97 -25.40 19.10
C ILE A 184 -20.05 -26.24 19.99
#